data_AF-A0A3A8JEC5-F1
#
_entry.id   AF-A0A3A8JEC5-F1
#
_cell.length_a   1.000
_cell.length_b   1.000
_cell.length_c   1.000
_cell.angle_alpha   90.00
_cell.angle_beta   90.00
_cell.angle_gamma   90.00
#
_symmetry.space_group_name_H-M   'P 1'
#
loop_
_entity.id
_entity.type
_entity.pdbx_description
1 polymer ?
#
loop_
_entity_poly.entity_id
_entity_poly.type
_entity_poly.pdbx_seq_one_letter_code
_entity_poly.pdbx_strand_id
1 'polypeptide(L)'
;MSPSARHGAPVLIFVLMVMLATACGHAQRPERRTYVVSEDARGVGTAEGPGTGGSGAEAYCGEVQKQCFQRCWRRKPPATSIPKHSAMHHEYCTKTCREEFMKCVEEQESLERQAARPELRFSTMAAALDWLREHKAEVALGTIVVVAGVAFTLAVAPAGFLVLSPI
;
A
#
# COMPACT_ATOMS: atom_id res chain seq x y z
N MET A 1 -6.74 85.63 -5.68
CA MET A 1 -7.02 84.99 -4.37
C MET A 1 -7.92 83.80 -4.62
N SER A 2 -7.43 82.60 -4.32
CA SER A 2 -8.15 81.33 -4.43
C SER A 2 -8.32 80.74 -3.03
N PRO A 3 -9.44 80.07 -2.73
CA PRO A 3 -9.44 78.93 -1.83
C PRO A 3 -10.09 77.72 -2.53
N SER A 4 -9.45 76.55 -2.61
CA SER A 4 -9.06 75.57 -1.59
C SER A 4 -10.07 74.43 -1.48
N ALA A 5 -9.53 73.22 -1.37
CA ALA A 5 -10.09 71.97 -1.83
C ALA A 5 -10.88 71.18 -0.76
N ARG A 6 -11.90 70.47 -1.26
CA ARG A 6 -12.31 69.07 -0.98
C ARG A 6 -12.16 68.51 0.45
N HIS A 7 -13.29 68.13 1.06
CA HIS A 7 -13.35 67.08 2.08
C HIS A 7 -14.59 66.20 1.84
N GLY A 8 -14.37 64.97 1.36
CA GLY A 8 -15.43 63.99 1.12
C GLY A 8 -14.85 62.65 0.66
N ALA A 9 -14.04 62.00 1.50
CA ALA A 9 -13.38 60.74 1.11
C ALA A 9 -12.83 59.81 2.25
N PRO A 10 -13.42 59.64 3.45
CA PRO A 10 -12.92 58.59 4.34
C PRO A 10 -13.78 57.31 4.40
N VAL A 11 -15.08 57.36 4.06
CA VAL A 11 -15.99 56.25 4.41
C VAL A 11 -16.01 55.14 3.35
N LEU A 12 -15.81 55.45 2.06
CA LEU A 12 -15.95 54.45 1.00
C LEU A 12 -14.76 53.47 0.89
N ILE A 13 -13.60 53.83 1.45
CA ILE A 13 -12.37 53.03 1.32
C ILE A 13 -12.36 51.86 2.32
N PHE A 14 -13.03 51.99 3.47
CA PHE A 14 -13.01 50.96 4.50
C PHE A 14 -13.83 49.71 4.16
N VAL A 15 -14.84 49.82 3.28
CA VAL A 15 -15.71 48.69 2.92
C VAL A 15 -15.05 47.75 1.91
N LEU A 16 -14.10 48.22 1.09
CA LEU A 16 -13.46 47.40 0.06
C LEU A 16 -12.33 46.50 0.60
N MET A 17 -11.70 46.85 1.73
CA MET A 17 -10.61 46.08 2.33
C MET A 17 -11.06 44.82 3.09
N VAL A 18 -12.32 44.76 3.53
CA VAL A 18 -12.81 43.61 4.33
C VAL A 18 -13.15 42.39 3.47
N MET A 19 -13.37 42.57 2.17
CA MET A 19 -13.77 41.46 1.26
C MET A 19 -12.60 40.65 0.69
N LEU A 20 -11.34 41.02 0.98
CA LEU A 20 -10.16 40.32 0.44
C LEU A 20 -9.48 39.35 1.42
N ALA A 21 -9.98 39.24 2.66
CA ALA A 21 -9.33 38.43 3.71
C ALA A 21 -9.99 37.05 3.97
N THR A 22 -11.09 36.70 3.29
CA THR A 22 -11.79 35.42 3.54
C THR A 22 -11.34 34.26 2.67
N ALA A 23 -10.33 34.45 1.81
CA ALA A 23 -9.71 33.36 1.06
C ALA A 23 -8.58 32.67 1.84
N CYS A 24 -8.77 32.37 3.13
CA CYS A 24 -7.97 31.34 3.79
C CYS A 24 -8.48 29.98 3.35
N GLY A 25 -8.07 29.55 2.15
CA GLY A 25 -8.14 28.16 1.72
C GLY A 25 -7.22 27.33 2.60
N HIS A 26 -7.63 27.06 3.84
CA HIS A 26 -7.01 26.06 4.68
C HIS A 26 -7.22 24.72 3.98
N ALA A 27 -6.19 24.23 3.30
CA ALA A 27 -6.10 22.81 2.97
C ALA A 27 -6.19 22.05 4.29
N GLN A 28 -7.41 21.59 4.61
CA GLN A 28 -7.73 20.98 5.88
C GLN A 28 -6.94 19.68 5.95
N ARG A 29 -5.86 19.70 6.72
CA ARG A 29 -5.02 18.53 6.93
C ARG A 29 -5.94 17.41 7.45
N PRO A 30 -6.04 16.28 6.75
CA PRO A 30 -6.94 15.20 7.16
C PRO A 30 -6.54 14.72 8.55
N GLU A 31 -7.54 14.53 9.39
CA GLU A 31 -7.32 13.98 10.73
C GLU A 31 -6.90 12.51 10.61
N ARG A 32 -6.04 12.04 11.53
CA ARG A 32 -5.68 10.60 11.60
C ARG A 32 -6.83 9.80 12.22
N ARG A 33 -7.93 9.68 11.47
CA ARG A 33 -9.12 8.90 11.84
C ARG A 33 -9.48 7.96 10.70
N THR A 34 -10.26 6.93 11.00
CA THR A 34 -10.76 6.00 9.99
C THR A 34 -11.88 6.67 9.18
N TYR A 35 -11.82 6.59 7.86
CA TYR A 35 -12.84 7.12 6.96
C TYR A 35 -13.55 5.98 6.23
N VAL A 36 -14.88 6.04 6.14
CA VAL A 36 -15.67 5.04 5.40
C VAL A 36 -15.69 5.41 3.92
N VAL A 37 -15.16 4.54 3.08
CA VAL A 37 -15.20 4.64 1.62
C VAL A 37 -16.55 4.13 1.11
N SER A 38 -16.99 2.96 1.60
CA SER A 38 -18.22 2.26 1.19
C SER A 38 -18.75 1.41 2.33
N GLU A 39 -20.07 1.29 2.43
CA GLU A 39 -20.76 0.37 3.36
C GLU A 39 -20.66 -1.10 2.92
N ASP A 40 -19.97 -1.35 1.82
CA ASP A 40 -19.79 -2.68 1.25
C ASP A 40 -18.44 -2.76 0.55
N ALA A 41 -17.63 -3.76 0.90
CA ALA A 41 -16.35 -4.07 0.29
C ALA A 41 -16.46 -5.08 -0.88
N ARG A 42 -17.68 -5.51 -1.25
CA ARG A 42 -17.87 -6.38 -2.43
C ARG A 42 -17.33 -5.70 -3.69
N GLY A 43 -16.62 -6.48 -4.51
CA GLY A 43 -16.05 -6.01 -5.77
C GLY A 43 -14.70 -5.28 -5.65
N VAL A 44 -14.17 -5.11 -4.44
CA VAL A 44 -12.87 -4.46 -4.24
C VAL A 44 -11.74 -5.35 -4.76
N GLY A 45 -10.88 -4.82 -5.61
CA GLY A 45 -9.69 -5.52 -6.10
C GLY A 45 -9.96 -6.70 -7.05
N THR A 46 -11.18 -6.84 -7.58
CA THR A 46 -11.51 -7.96 -8.48
C THR A 46 -10.75 -7.90 -9.80
N ALA A 47 -10.16 -6.76 -10.17
CA ALA A 47 -9.29 -6.62 -11.33
C ALA A 47 -7.82 -6.99 -11.05
N GLU A 48 -7.40 -7.14 -9.79
CA GLU A 48 -5.98 -7.32 -9.42
C GLU A 48 -5.49 -8.79 -9.45
N GLY A 49 -6.35 -9.75 -9.81
CA GLY A 49 -5.99 -11.16 -9.87
C GLY A 49 -5.90 -11.86 -8.50
N PRO A 50 -5.54 -13.16 -8.45
CA PRO A 50 -5.58 -13.94 -7.23
C PRO A 50 -4.48 -13.53 -6.24
N GLY A 51 -4.86 -12.92 -5.11
CA GLY A 51 -3.94 -12.58 -4.02
C GLY A 51 -3.44 -13.81 -3.26
N THR A 52 -2.16 -13.83 -2.91
CA THR A 52 -1.53 -14.91 -2.13
C THR A 52 -1.81 -14.73 -0.62
N GLY A 53 -2.45 -15.71 -0.01
CA GLY A 53 -2.88 -15.65 1.40
C GLY A 53 -1.72 -15.84 2.40
N GLY A 54 -1.33 -14.75 3.06
CA GLY A 54 -1.25 -14.63 4.53
C GLY A 54 -0.24 -15.45 5.36
N SER A 55 0.61 -16.30 4.78
CA SER A 55 1.56 -17.11 5.58
C SER A 55 2.98 -16.52 5.66
N GLY A 56 3.27 -15.45 4.91
CA GLY A 56 4.62 -14.92 4.73
C GLY A 56 5.46 -15.81 3.79
N ALA A 57 6.36 -15.18 3.03
CA ALA A 57 7.24 -15.84 2.08
C ALA A 57 8.09 -16.95 2.74
N GLU A 58 8.56 -16.72 3.97
CA GLU A 58 9.47 -17.60 4.68
C GLU A 58 8.81 -18.90 5.13
N ALA A 59 7.54 -18.86 5.57
CA ALA A 59 6.83 -20.07 5.99
C ALA A 59 6.55 -20.99 4.79
N TYR A 60 6.08 -20.40 3.68
CA TYR A 60 5.84 -21.13 2.44
C TYR A 60 7.15 -21.73 1.88
N CYS A 61 8.18 -20.89 1.71
CA CYS A 61 9.46 -21.34 1.18
C CYS A 61 10.17 -22.32 2.12
N GLY A 62 9.96 -22.21 3.43
CA GLY A 62 10.45 -23.17 4.42
C GLY A 62 9.89 -24.58 4.23
N GLU A 63 8.59 -24.72 3.93
CA GLU A 63 8.00 -26.02 3.58
C GLU A 63 8.55 -26.56 2.25
N VAL A 64 8.72 -25.69 1.24
CA VAL A 64 9.35 -26.06 -0.04
C VAL A 64 10.77 -26.58 0.18
N GLN A 65 11.55 -25.93 1.06
CA GLN A 65 12.91 -26.36 1.39
C GLN A 65 12.93 -27.74 2.04
N LYS A 66 12.04 -28.01 3.01
CA LYS A 66 11.91 -29.33 3.64
C LYS A 66 11.61 -30.42 2.61
N GLN A 67 10.66 -30.16 1.71
CA GLN A 67 10.30 -31.09 0.64
C GLN A 67 11.46 -31.31 -0.34
N CYS A 68 12.21 -30.25 -0.68
CA CYS A 68 13.42 -30.36 -1.48
C CYS A 68 14.42 -31.31 -0.82
N PHE A 69 14.75 -31.08 0.46
CA PHE A 69 15.74 -31.89 1.17
C PHE A 69 15.32 -33.35 1.25
N GLN A 70 14.05 -33.61 1.60
CA GLN A 70 13.49 -34.97 1.64
C GLN A 70 13.57 -35.68 0.28
N ARG A 71 13.36 -34.97 -0.83
CA ARG A 71 13.50 -35.55 -2.19
C ARG A 71 14.96 -35.81 -2.53
N CYS A 72 15.86 -34.88 -2.21
CA CYS A 72 17.29 -35.04 -2.45
C CYS A 72 17.86 -36.24 -1.68
N TRP A 73 17.59 -36.31 -0.38
CA TRP A 73 18.12 -37.36 0.50
C TRP A 73 17.72 -38.78 0.08
N ARG A 74 16.50 -38.94 -0.45
CA ARG A 74 15.99 -40.24 -0.93
C ARG A 74 16.62 -40.69 -2.25
N ARG A 75 17.00 -39.74 -3.11
CA ARG A 75 17.54 -40.01 -4.46
C ARG A 75 19.02 -40.38 -4.41
N LYS A 76 19.50 -40.97 -5.51
CA LYS A 76 20.94 -41.18 -5.71
C LYS A 76 21.58 -39.82 -6.07
N PRO A 77 22.70 -39.43 -5.44
CA PRO A 77 23.42 -38.21 -5.82
C PRO A 77 23.81 -38.23 -7.29
N PRO A 78 23.86 -37.07 -7.96
CA PRO A 78 24.20 -37.01 -9.38
C PRO A 78 25.66 -37.39 -9.66
N ALA A 79 26.56 -37.09 -8.72
CA ALA A 79 27.97 -37.45 -8.82
C ALA A 79 28.22 -38.81 -8.13
N THR A 80 28.93 -39.70 -8.82
CA THR A 80 29.36 -41.00 -8.27
C THR A 80 30.34 -40.87 -7.10
N SER A 81 31.01 -39.72 -6.99
CA SER A 81 31.92 -39.36 -5.90
C SER A 81 31.21 -39.02 -4.58
N ILE A 82 29.89 -38.87 -4.58
CA ILE A 82 29.11 -38.58 -3.38
C ILE A 82 28.41 -39.88 -2.94
N PRO A 83 28.85 -40.53 -1.85
CA PRO A 83 28.18 -41.73 -1.36
C PRO A 83 26.80 -41.39 -0.81
N LYS A 84 25.82 -42.24 -1.10
CA LYS A 84 24.45 -42.07 -0.59
C LYS A 84 24.44 -42.10 0.94
N HIS A 85 23.64 -41.24 1.53
CA HIS A 85 23.50 -41.05 2.98
C HIS A 85 24.80 -40.68 3.73
N SER A 86 25.82 -40.17 3.02
CA SER A 86 27.04 -39.66 3.65
C SER A 86 26.88 -38.20 4.10
N ALA A 87 27.86 -37.72 4.88
CA ALA A 87 27.98 -36.30 5.21
C ALA A 87 28.08 -35.42 3.94
N MET A 88 28.83 -35.87 2.92
CA MET A 88 28.90 -35.15 1.64
C MET A 88 27.55 -35.11 0.91
N HIS A 89 26.74 -36.17 1.00
CA HIS A 89 25.38 -36.14 0.44
C HIS A 89 24.48 -35.17 1.20
N HIS A 90 24.60 -35.14 2.53
CA HIS A 90 23.81 -34.24 3.36
C HIS A 90 24.16 -32.79 3.02
N GLU A 91 25.44 -32.45 2.98
CA GLU A 91 25.93 -31.12 2.61
C GLU A 91 25.48 -30.71 1.21
N TYR A 92 25.59 -31.61 0.23
CA TYR A 92 25.08 -31.41 -1.11
C TYR A 92 23.58 -31.06 -1.10
N CYS A 93 22.75 -31.87 -0.43
CA CYS A 93 21.31 -31.62 -0.34
C CYS A 93 20.97 -30.32 0.39
N THR A 94 21.66 -30.01 1.50
CA THR A 94 21.48 -28.77 2.24
C THR A 94 21.82 -27.56 1.37
N LYS A 95 22.95 -27.59 0.67
CA LYS A 95 23.38 -26.49 -0.19
C LYS A 95 22.39 -26.25 -1.33
N THR A 96 22.10 -27.28 -2.12
CA THR A 96 21.18 -27.16 -3.26
C THR A 96 19.79 -26.71 -2.82
N CYS A 97 19.23 -27.28 -1.75
CA CYS A 97 17.90 -26.87 -1.29
C CYS A 97 17.87 -25.50 -0.62
N ARG A 98 18.99 -25.03 -0.07
CA ARG A 98 19.10 -23.65 0.42
C ARG A 98 19.11 -22.66 -0.74
N GLU A 99 19.77 -22.97 -1.85
CA GLU A 99 19.74 -22.12 -3.05
C GLU A 99 18.29 -21.97 -3.58
N GLU A 100 17.55 -23.08 -3.66
CA GLU A 100 16.12 -23.06 -4.04
C GLU A 100 15.25 -22.28 -3.06
N PHE A 101 15.53 -22.38 -1.75
CA PHE A 101 14.85 -21.58 -0.73
C PHE A 101 15.05 -20.08 -0.95
N MET A 102 16.30 -19.64 -1.15
CA MET A 102 16.59 -18.21 -1.36
C MET A 102 15.91 -17.69 -2.62
N LYS A 103 15.89 -18.49 -3.70
CA LYS A 103 15.17 -18.16 -4.93
C LYS A 103 13.67 -18.04 -4.71
N CYS A 104 13.07 -18.96 -3.94
CA CYS A 104 11.65 -18.88 -3.58
C CYS A 104 11.34 -17.60 -2.80
N VAL A 105 12.17 -17.25 -1.81
CA VAL A 105 11.99 -16.02 -1.01
C VAL A 105 12.11 -14.79 -1.90
N GLU A 106 13.13 -14.71 -2.76
CA GLU A 106 13.31 -13.59 -3.69
C GLU A 106 12.12 -13.46 -4.65
N GLU A 107 11.59 -14.58 -5.16
CA GLU A 107 10.41 -14.58 -6.01
C GLU A 107 9.18 -14.08 -5.24
N GLN A 108 8.94 -14.55 -4.02
CA GLN A 108 7.84 -14.07 -3.18
C GLN A 108 7.99 -12.58 -2.86
N GLU A 109 9.17 -12.11 -2.45
CA GLU A 109 9.43 -10.69 -2.24
C GLU A 109 9.22 -9.87 -3.51
N SER A 110 9.60 -10.40 -4.68
CA SER A 110 9.39 -9.72 -5.96
C SER A 110 7.91 -9.63 -6.30
N LEU A 111 7.12 -10.65 -5.97
CA LEU A 111 5.68 -10.66 -6.14
C LEU A 111 5.03 -9.69 -5.15
N GLU A 112 5.50 -9.63 -3.91
CA GLU A 112 5.07 -8.66 -2.90
C GLU A 112 5.44 -7.23 -3.29
N ARG A 113 6.60 -7.00 -3.92
CA ARG A 113 7.00 -5.68 -4.45
C ARG A 113 6.22 -5.28 -5.69
N GLN A 114 5.91 -6.22 -6.58
CA GLN A 114 5.05 -5.97 -7.74
C GLN A 114 3.59 -5.77 -7.31
N ALA A 115 3.17 -6.47 -6.25
CA ALA A 115 1.90 -6.27 -5.58
C ALA A 115 1.95 -5.12 -4.55
N ALA A 116 3.10 -4.48 -4.34
CA ALA A 116 3.21 -3.29 -3.49
C ALA A 116 2.46 -2.20 -4.24
N ARG A 117 1.20 -2.04 -3.82
CA ARG A 117 0.21 -1.35 -4.61
C ARG A 117 0.61 0.10 -4.79
N PRO A 118 0.40 0.67 -5.98
CA PRO A 118 0.77 2.05 -6.26
C PRO A 118 0.17 2.97 -5.20
N GLU A 119 1.01 3.84 -4.65
CA GLU A 119 0.58 4.85 -3.68
C GLU A 119 -0.34 5.84 -4.39
N LEU A 120 -1.61 5.91 -3.97
CA LEU A 120 -2.56 6.86 -4.53
C LEU A 120 -2.46 8.17 -3.77
N ARG A 121 -2.11 9.26 -4.48
CA ARG A 121 -1.92 10.58 -3.88
C ARG A 121 -3.07 11.51 -4.20
N PHE A 122 -3.66 12.12 -3.18
CA PHE A 122 -4.74 13.08 -3.29
C PHE A 122 -4.44 14.36 -2.51
N SER A 123 -4.95 15.48 -3.02
CA SER A 123 -4.83 16.78 -2.35
C SER A 123 -5.82 16.95 -1.20
N THR A 124 -6.97 16.27 -1.24
CA THR A 124 -8.04 16.36 -0.23
C THR A 124 -8.66 14.99 0.04
N MET A 125 -9.24 14.82 1.23
CA MET A 125 -9.90 13.56 1.62
C MET A 125 -11.15 13.31 0.78
N ALA A 126 -11.90 14.36 0.44
CA ALA A 126 -13.07 14.24 -0.43
C ALA A 126 -12.69 13.63 -1.79
N ALA A 127 -11.65 14.17 -2.45
CA ALA A 127 -11.15 13.64 -3.72
C ALA A 127 -10.70 12.18 -3.62
N ALA A 128 -10.05 11.80 -2.53
CA ALA A 128 -9.65 10.41 -2.29
C ALA A 128 -10.86 9.47 -2.17
N LEU A 129 -11.86 9.86 -1.36
CA LEU A 129 -13.05 9.03 -1.15
C LEU A 129 -13.89 8.90 -2.42
N ASP A 130 -14.05 9.98 -3.18
CA ASP A 130 -14.84 9.95 -4.42
C ASP A 130 -14.15 9.07 -5.47
N TRP A 131 -12.84 9.23 -5.67
CA TRP A 131 -12.09 8.38 -6.59
C TRP A 131 -12.14 6.90 -6.19
N LEU A 132 -11.92 6.57 -4.90
CA LEU A 132 -11.98 5.18 -4.43
C LEU A 132 -13.37 4.55 -4.59
N ARG A 133 -14.45 5.35 -4.54
CA ARG A 133 -15.81 4.86 -4.76
C ARG A 133 -16.08 4.54 -6.22
N GLU A 134 -15.52 5.34 -7.13
CA GLU A 134 -15.65 5.15 -8.58
C GLU A 134 -14.75 4.01 -9.09
N HIS A 135 -13.57 3.84 -8.49
CA HIS A 135 -12.54 2.88 -8.92
C HIS A 135 -12.42 1.64 -8.01
N LYS A 136 -13.47 1.24 -7.28
CA LYS A 136 -13.43 0.12 -6.31
C LYS A 136 -12.82 -1.17 -6.87
N ALA A 137 -13.14 -1.51 -8.12
CA ALA A 137 -12.68 -2.76 -8.75
C ALA A 137 -11.17 -2.76 -9.06
N GLU A 138 -10.57 -1.58 -9.21
CA GLU A 138 -9.19 -1.37 -9.64
C GLU A 138 -8.22 -1.26 -8.46
N VAL A 139 -8.74 -1.13 -7.23
CA VAL A 139 -7.94 -0.92 -6.03
C VAL A 139 -8.16 -2.08 -5.09
N ALA A 140 -7.10 -2.67 -4.54
CA ALA A 140 -7.28 -3.73 -3.56
C ALA A 140 -6.77 -3.39 -2.14
N LEU A 141 -7.10 -4.31 -1.23
CA LEU A 141 -7.02 -4.15 0.22
C LEU A 141 -5.58 -4.13 0.74
N GLY A 142 -5.11 -2.97 1.17
CA GLY A 142 -3.73 -2.70 1.53
C GLY A 142 -3.10 -1.59 0.69
N THR A 143 -3.80 -1.07 -0.33
CA THR A 143 -3.34 0.12 -1.06
C THR A 143 -3.09 1.28 -0.12
N ILE A 144 -1.93 1.91 -0.29
CA ILE A 144 -1.55 3.12 0.45
C ILE A 144 -2.16 4.32 -0.25
N VAL A 145 -2.99 5.07 0.48
CA VAL A 145 -3.62 6.30 0.03
C VAL A 145 -3.07 7.46 0.84
N VAL A 146 -2.36 8.38 0.19
CA VAL A 146 -1.77 9.56 0.82
C VAL A 146 -2.59 10.79 0.49
N VAL A 147 -3.11 11.43 1.54
CA VAL A 147 -3.95 12.61 1.44
C VAL A 147 -3.28 13.77 2.17
N ALA A 148 -2.92 14.84 1.43
CA ALA A 148 -2.26 16.02 1.97
C ALA A 148 -1.09 15.70 2.94
N GLY A 149 -0.29 14.67 2.60
CA GLY A 149 0.87 14.23 3.38
C GLY A 149 0.58 13.31 4.57
N VAL A 150 -0.64 12.80 4.71
CA VAL A 150 -1.01 11.77 5.69
C VAL A 150 -1.34 10.47 4.97
N ALA A 151 -0.76 9.35 5.41
CA ALA A 151 -0.94 8.04 4.79
C ALA A 151 -2.04 7.24 5.47
N PHE A 152 -2.82 6.54 4.66
CA PHE A 152 -3.90 5.64 5.04
C PHE A 152 -3.76 4.33 4.27
N THR A 153 -4.23 3.22 4.84
CA THR A 153 -4.38 1.92 4.16
C THR A 153 -5.84 1.65 3.86
N LEU A 154 -6.14 1.21 2.64
CA LEU A 154 -7.47 0.70 2.29
C LEU A 154 -7.69 -0.68 2.93
N ALA A 155 -8.71 -0.84 3.77
CA ALA A 155 -8.98 -2.06 4.51
C ALA A 155 -10.48 -2.35 4.63
N VAL A 156 -10.83 -3.55 5.11
CA VAL A 156 -12.21 -3.92 5.43
C VAL A 156 -12.40 -3.91 6.94
N ALA A 157 -13.34 -3.13 7.43
CA ALA A 157 -13.73 -3.12 8.84
C ALA A 157 -14.57 -4.37 9.19
N PRO A 158 -14.66 -4.76 10.48
CA PRO A 158 -15.41 -5.95 10.93
C PRO A 158 -16.90 -6.03 10.51
N ALA A 159 -17.49 -4.91 10.05
CA ALA A 159 -18.85 -4.85 9.50
C ALA A 159 -18.93 -5.05 7.97
N GLY A 160 -17.82 -5.33 7.29
CA GLY A 160 -17.76 -5.44 5.83
C GLY A 160 -17.62 -4.09 5.10
N PHE A 161 -17.45 -2.99 5.85
CA PHE A 161 -17.24 -1.66 5.29
C PHE A 161 -15.84 -1.51 4.71
N LEU A 162 -15.76 -0.92 3.52
CA LEU A 162 -14.49 -0.48 2.96
C LEU A 162 -14.09 0.83 3.64
N VAL A 163 -12.92 0.86 4.26
CA VAL A 163 -12.44 1.99 5.04
C VAL A 163 -11.00 2.37 4.68
N LEU A 164 -10.67 3.64 4.86
CA LEU A 164 -9.30 4.13 4.97
C LEU A 164 -8.92 4.17 6.44
N SER A 165 -7.96 3.35 6.85
CA SER A 165 -7.40 3.37 8.20
C SER A 165 -6.08 4.14 8.21
N PRO A 166 -5.83 5.05 9.16
CA PRO A 166 -4.54 5.72 9.27
C PRO A 166 -3.41 4.72 9.60
N ILE A 167 -2.20 5.00 9.09
CA ILE A 167 -0.95 4.26 9.34
C ILE A 167 -0.20 4.88 10.53
#